data_AF-A0AAD7GIE3-F1
#
_entry.id   AF-A0AAD7GIE3-F1
#
_cell.length_a   1.000
_cell.length_b   1.000
_cell.length_c   1.000
_cell.angle_alpha   90.00
_cell.angle_beta   90.00
_cell.angle_gamma   90.00
#
_symmetry.space_group_name_H-M   'P 1'
#
loop_
_entity.id
_entity.type
_entity.pdbx_description
1 polymer ?
#
loop_
_entity_poly.entity_id
_entity_poly.type
_entity_poly.pdbx_seq_one_letter_code
_entity_poly.pdbx_strand_id
1 'polypeptide(L)'
;MSSYTSANERPTLPPLHTLNLLPPTYRRYDSLCAGRRASSCTSSSRTPSPTPSDLSSSSSSSASSSPLSAYARGKLTLVPSSFADADAVVVVPPPSAADAKHGKPLLLTGAALAHLRHPQRQIARGTRLHPYRFARRGSGSGTPV
;
A
#
# COMPACT_ATOMS: atom_id res chain seq x y z
N MET A 1 54.63 -27.51 -24.15
CA MET A 1 54.36 -27.09 -22.75
C MET A 1 53.27 -26.05 -22.83
N SER A 2 52.03 -26.43 -22.53
CA SER A 2 50.85 -25.56 -22.68
C SER A 2 50.32 -25.20 -21.31
N SER A 3 50.31 -23.90 -21.00
CA SER A 3 49.88 -23.34 -19.72
C SER A 3 48.42 -22.89 -19.83
N TYR A 4 47.54 -23.47 -19.01
CA TYR A 4 46.13 -23.07 -18.92
C TYR A 4 45.98 -22.04 -17.78
N THR A 5 45.55 -20.83 -18.12
CA THR A 5 45.29 -19.76 -17.15
C THR A 5 43.89 -19.89 -16.55
N SER A 6 43.85 -19.90 -15.22
CA SER A 6 42.66 -19.99 -14.38
C SER A 6 41.85 -18.69 -14.45
N ALA A 7 40.60 -18.75 -14.92
CA ALA A 7 39.73 -17.58 -15.13
C ALA A 7 38.35 -17.74 -14.46
N ASN A 8 38.30 -18.20 -13.21
CA ASN A 8 37.04 -18.40 -12.48
C ASN A 8 36.99 -17.69 -11.10
N GLU A 9 37.66 -16.55 -10.94
CA GLU A 9 37.42 -15.71 -9.76
C GLU A 9 36.29 -14.72 -10.03
N ARG A 10 35.15 -14.97 -9.38
CA ARG A 10 34.01 -14.06 -9.38
C ARG A 10 34.35 -12.85 -8.50
N PRO A 11 34.34 -11.61 -9.03
CA PRO A 11 34.62 -10.44 -8.22
C PRO A 11 33.58 -10.33 -7.10
N THR A 12 34.04 -10.39 -5.85
CA THR A 12 33.18 -10.19 -4.67
C THR A 12 33.07 -8.71 -4.38
N LEU A 13 31.84 -8.20 -4.31
CA LEU A 13 31.58 -6.80 -3.95
C LEU A 13 32.11 -6.49 -2.55
N PRO A 14 32.66 -5.28 -2.32
CA PRO A 14 33.13 -4.87 -1.02
C PRO A 14 31.96 -4.80 -0.02
N PRO A 15 32.21 -5.11 1.27
CA PRO A 15 31.15 -5.19 2.27
C PRO A 15 30.59 -3.80 2.63
N LEU A 16 29.29 -3.73 2.94
CA LEU A 16 28.51 -2.47 3.08
C LEU A 16 29.00 -1.49 4.16
N HIS A 17 29.86 -1.92 5.09
CA HIS A 17 30.39 -1.07 6.16
C HIS A 17 31.54 -0.15 5.71
N THR A 18 32.11 -0.34 4.51
CA THR A 18 33.08 0.62 3.93
C THR A 18 32.40 1.84 3.30
N LEU A 19 31.08 1.82 3.12
CA LEU A 19 30.35 3.03 2.76
C LEU A 19 30.17 3.85 4.03
N ASN A 20 30.97 4.92 4.17
CA ASN A 20 30.81 5.99 5.17
C ASN A 20 29.49 6.74 4.92
N LEU A 21 28.37 6.05 5.06
CA LEU A 21 27.05 6.65 5.02
C LEU A 21 26.89 7.39 6.34
N LEU A 22 26.93 8.72 6.27
CA LEU A 22 26.58 9.59 7.37
C LEU A 22 25.29 9.07 8.02
N PRO A 23 25.24 8.95 9.35
CA PRO A 23 24.05 8.44 10.02
C PRO A 23 22.84 9.24 9.56
N PRO A 24 21.76 8.59 9.12
CA PRO A 24 20.56 9.29 8.73
C PRO A 24 20.13 10.13 9.93
N THR A 25 20.15 11.45 9.75
CA THR A 25 19.58 12.40 10.71
C THR A 25 18.08 12.19 10.69
N TYR A 26 17.63 11.21 11.47
CA TYR A 26 16.23 10.95 11.71
C TYR A 26 15.64 12.23 12.29
N ARG A 27 14.84 12.93 11.48
CA ARG A 27 13.87 13.90 11.97
C ARG A 27 12.92 13.14 12.88
N ARG A 28 13.17 13.34 14.17
CA ARG A 28 12.36 13.05 15.34
C ARG A 28 10.86 13.21 15.03
N TYR A 29 10.20 12.10 14.75
CA TYR A 29 8.78 11.94 15.03
C TYR A 29 8.72 11.29 16.40
N ASP A 30 8.36 12.08 17.41
CA ASP A 30 8.06 11.59 18.75
C ASP A 30 6.80 10.70 18.65
N SER A 31 7.00 9.40 18.39
CA SER A 31 5.98 8.37 18.53
C SER A 31 6.30 7.57 19.78
N LEU A 32 5.63 7.96 20.87
CA LEU A 32 5.68 7.27 22.16
C LEU A 32 5.03 5.90 22.04
N CYS A 33 5.81 4.90 21.65
CA CYS A 33 5.56 3.49 21.96
C CYS A 33 6.91 2.84 22.27
N ALA A 34 7.41 3.15 23.46
CA ALA A 34 8.55 2.50 24.06
C ALA A 34 8.25 1.02 24.32
N GLY A 35 9.20 0.17 23.91
CA GLY A 35 9.45 -1.11 24.57
C GLY A 35 8.81 -2.33 23.92
N ARG A 36 9.64 -3.14 23.23
CA ARG A 36 10.19 -4.36 23.84
C ARG A 36 11.12 -5.11 22.86
N ARG A 37 12.39 -5.16 23.27
CA ARG A 37 13.24 -6.37 23.36
C ARG A 37 13.47 -7.18 22.07
N ALA A 38 14.68 -7.05 21.55
CA ALA A 38 15.29 -8.01 20.63
C ALA A 38 15.45 -9.40 21.28
N SER A 39 15.17 -10.43 20.51
CA SER A 39 15.62 -11.80 20.78
C SER A 39 15.91 -12.52 19.46
N SER A 40 17.12 -13.07 19.40
CA SER A 40 17.71 -13.87 18.33
C SER A 40 17.13 -15.30 18.24
N CYS A 41 17.56 -16.02 17.19
CA CYS A 41 17.45 -17.46 16.86
C CYS A 41 16.04 -17.97 16.43
N THR A 42 15.85 -18.88 15.47
CA THR A 42 16.71 -19.95 14.91
C THR A 42 16.15 -20.41 13.54
N SER A 43 17.02 -20.86 12.63
CA SER A 43 16.66 -21.66 11.46
C SER A 43 15.90 -22.93 11.85
N SER A 44 14.76 -23.22 11.21
CA SER A 44 14.26 -24.60 11.07
C SER A 44 13.24 -24.75 9.93
N SER A 45 13.64 -25.60 8.98
CA SER A 45 12.90 -26.55 8.14
C SER A 45 11.45 -26.30 7.70
N ARG A 46 11.33 -26.12 6.38
CA ARG A 46 10.52 -26.91 5.41
C ARG A 46 9.24 -27.59 5.92
N THR A 47 8.11 -27.13 5.38
CA THR A 47 7.01 -28.01 4.90
C THR A 47 6.48 -27.46 3.56
N PRO A 48 6.33 -28.31 2.51
CA PRO A 48 5.88 -27.87 1.19
C PRO A 48 4.36 -27.68 1.10
N SER A 49 3.99 -26.66 0.32
CA SER A 49 2.79 -26.54 -0.54
C SER A 49 1.39 -26.61 0.06
N PRO A 50 0.63 -25.49 0.01
CA PRO A 50 -0.77 -25.53 -0.36
C PRO A 50 -0.91 -25.39 -1.89
N THR A 51 -1.51 -26.40 -2.52
CA THR A 51 -2.05 -26.37 -3.89
C THR A 51 -3.08 -25.24 -4.03
N PRO A 52 -2.93 -24.30 -4.99
CA PRO A 52 -4.03 -23.41 -5.35
C PRO A 52 -5.02 -24.19 -6.22
N SER A 53 -6.25 -24.37 -5.74
CA SER A 53 -7.36 -24.80 -6.58
C SER A 53 -7.78 -23.62 -7.47
N ASP A 54 -7.75 -23.84 -8.78
CA ASP A 54 -8.30 -22.93 -9.78
C ASP A 54 -9.81 -22.81 -9.59
N LEU A 55 -10.23 -21.77 -8.87
CA LEU A 55 -11.61 -21.32 -8.85
C LEU A 55 -11.78 -20.26 -9.92
N SER A 56 -12.29 -20.71 -11.07
CA SER A 56 -12.87 -19.89 -12.14
C SER A 56 -13.86 -18.89 -11.54
N SER A 57 -13.36 -17.70 -11.24
CA SER A 57 -14.19 -16.60 -10.75
C SER A 57 -14.75 -15.88 -11.96
N SER A 58 -15.89 -16.39 -12.44
CA SER A 58 -16.79 -15.70 -13.35
C SER A 58 -17.10 -14.32 -12.77
N SER A 59 -16.38 -13.31 -13.24
CA SER A 59 -16.60 -11.92 -12.85
C SER A 59 -17.81 -11.41 -13.62
N SER A 60 -19.00 -11.81 -13.19
CA SER A 60 -20.22 -11.12 -13.55
C SER A 60 -20.18 -9.75 -12.89
N SER A 61 -19.71 -8.77 -13.63
CA SER A 61 -19.80 -7.35 -13.32
C SER A 61 -21.26 -6.93 -13.33
N SER A 62 -21.98 -7.26 -12.25
CA SER A 62 -23.25 -6.65 -11.91
C SER A 62 -22.96 -5.20 -11.57
N ALA A 63 -23.00 -4.33 -12.58
CA ALA A 63 -23.02 -2.89 -12.42
C ALA A 63 -24.29 -2.53 -11.66
N SER A 64 -24.26 -2.62 -10.33
CA SER A 64 -25.31 -2.08 -9.49
C SER A 64 -25.29 -0.58 -9.71
N SER A 65 -26.33 -0.08 -10.38
CA SER A 65 -26.67 1.32 -10.54
C SER A 65 -27.02 1.93 -9.18
N SER A 66 -26.00 2.09 -8.32
CA SER A 66 -26.12 2.94 -7.14
C SER A 66 -26.31 4.38 -7.63
N PRO A 67 -27.23 5.14 -7.00
CA PRO A 67 -27.69 6.41 -7.53
C PRO A 67 -26.50 7.31 -7.80
N LEU A 68 -26.42 7.81 -9.03
CA LEU A 68 -25.53 8.88 -9.47
C LEU A 68 -25.89 10.13 -8.66
N SER A 69 -25.50 10.16 -7.39
CA SER A 69 -25.75 11.22 -6.44
C SER A 69 -24.85 12.39 -6.82
N ALA A 70 -25.30 13.22 -7.75
CA ALA A 70 -25.00 14.64 -7.90
C ALA A 70 -23.54 15.14 -7.81
N TYR A 71 -22.53 14.27 -7.81
CA TYR A 71 -21.13 14.62 -8.06
C TYR A 71 -20.92 14.86 -9.57
N ALA A 72 -21.86 15.58 -10.18
CA ALA A 72 -21.80 15.98 -11.56
C ALA A 72 -20.75 17.10 -11.70
N ARG A 73 -19.64 16.77 -12.36
CA ARG A 73 -18.69 17.72 -13.00
C ARG A 73 -17.94 18.74 -12.13
N GLY A 74 -17.95 18.61 -10.80
CA GLY A 74 -17.16 19.47 -9.91
C GLY A 74 -15.72 19.01 -9.70
N LYS A 75 -14.78 19.95 -9.57
CA LYS A 75 -13.42 19.66 -9.06
C LYS A 75 -13.53 19.28 -7.58
N LEU A 76 -13.20 18.03 -7.24
CA LEU A 76 -13.18 17.56 -5.86
C LEU A 76 -11.83 17.90 -5.21
N THR A 77 -11.88 18.50 -4.03
CA THR A 77 -10.69 18.78 -3.21
C THR A 77 -10.60 17.74 -2.10
N LEU A 78 -9.53 16.95 -2.13
CA LEU A 78 -9.23 15.96 -1.10
C LEU A 78 -8.21 16.55 -0.12
N VAL A 79 -8.51 16.45 1.18
CA VAL A 79 -7.62 16.90 2.26
C VAL A 79 -7.10 15.66 2.98
N PRO A 80 -5.78 15.48 3.14
CA PRO A 80 -5.23 14.38 3.94
C PRO A 80 -5.84 14.36 5.34
N SER A 81 -6.19 13.17 5.84
CA SER A 81 -6.88 13.03 7.13
C SER A 81 -6.53 11.72 7.83
N SER A 82 -7.07 11.50 9.04
CA SER A 82 -6.97 10.22 9.75
C SER A 82 -7.91 9.18 9.12
N PHE A 83 -7.67 7.89 9.36
CA PHE A 83 -8.56 6.84 8.85
C PHE A 83 -9.95 6.83 9.53
N ALA A 84 -10.03 7.34 10.76
CA ALA A 84 -11.28 7.48 11.50
C ALA A 84 -12.21 8.53 10.86
N ASP A 85 -11.64 9.64 10.40
CA ASP A 85 -12.38 10.80 9.88
C ASP A 85 -12.43 10.86 8.33
N ALA A 86 -11.85 9.86 7.65
CA ALA A 86 -11.77 9.83 6.20
C ALA A 86 -13.13 9.55 5.55
N ASP A 87 -13.48 10.40 4.57
CA ASP A 87 -14.64 10.19 3.68
C ASP A 87 -14.25 9.43 2.39
N ALA A 88 -12.95 9.36 2.11
CA ALA A 88 -12.36 8.70 0.94
C ALA A 88 -11.00 8.07 1.28
N VAL A 89 -10.64 7.00 0.59
CA VAL A 89 -9.30 6.39 0.69
C VAL A 89 -8.78 6.13 -0.72
N VAL A 90 -7.57 6.61 -1.01
CA VAL A 90 -6.86 6.25 -2.24
C VAL A 90 -6.06 4.98 -1.97
N VAL A 91 -6.35 3.94 -2.75
CA VAL A 91 -5.68 2.63 -2.72
C VAL A 91 -4.65 2.62 -3.83
N VAL A 92 -3.38 2.51 -3.46
CA VAL A 92 -2.26 2.37 -4.40
C VAL A 92 -1.79 0.92 -4.34
N PRO A 93 -2.05 0.10 -5.38
CA PRO A 93 -1.59 -1.28 -5.40
C PRO A 93 -0.05 -1.33 -5.40
N PRO A 94 0.55 -2.42 -4.92
CA PRO A 94 1.99 -2.60 -5.02
C PRO A 94 2.40 -2.61 -6.50
N PRO A 95 3.61 -2.14 -6.83
CA PRO A 95 4.14 -2.26 -8.19
C PRO A 95 4.34 -3.75 -8.51
N SER A 96 3.37 -4.37 -9.18
CA SER A 96 3.50 -5.74 -9.67
C SER A 96 4.35 -5.74 -10.94
N ALA A 97 5.40 -6.55 -10.96
CA ALA A 97 6.26 -6.71 -12.14
C ALA A 97 5.53 -7.36 -13.32
N ALA A 98 4.42 -8.06 -13.07
CA ALA A 98 3.69 -8.83 -14.08
C ALA A 98 2.53 -8.06 -14.74
N ASP A 99 1.97 -7.04 -14.07
CA ASP A 99 0.72 -6.40 -14.49
C ASP A 99 0.82 -4.87 -14.48
N ALA A 100 1.49 -4.33 -15.51
CA ALA A 100 1.56 -2.88 -15.74
C ALA A 100 0.17 -2.22 -15.95
N LYS A 101 -0.89 -3.01 -16.19
CA LYS A 101 -2.25 -2.52 -16.41
C LYS A 101 -3.03 -2.26 -15.11
N HIS A 102 -2.67 -2.92 -14.00
CA HIS A 102 -3.40 -2.84 -12.73
C HIS A 102 -2.78 -1.87 -11.71
N GLY A 103 -1.73 -1.11 -12.09
CA GLY A 103 -1.04 -0.16 -11.22
C GLY A 103 -1.77 1.18 -10.98
N LYS A 104 -3.00 1.35 -11.47
CA LYS A 104 -3.72 2.62 -11.32
C LYS A 104 -4.27 2.76 -9.90
N PRO A 105 -4.03 3.90 -9.22
CA PRO A 105 -4.62 4.14 -7.92
C PRO A 105 -6.15 4.21 -8.03
N LEU A 106 -6.84 3.66 -7.03
CA LEU A 106 -8.29 3.62 -6.96
C LEU A 106 -8.79 4.49 -5.81
N LEU A 107 -9.83 5.28 -6.05
CA LEU A 107 -10.49 6.08 -5.00
C LEU A 107 -11.71 5.32 -4.49
N LEU A 108 -11.68 4.93 -3.21
CA LEU A 108 -12.81 4.30 -2.53
C LEU A 108 -13.51 5.31 -1.64
N THR A 109 -14.83 5.36 -1.70
CA THR A 109 -15.66 6.34 -0.99
C THR A 109 -16.94 5.67 -0.46
N GLY A 110 -17.62 6.32 0.49
CA GLY A 110 -18.93 5.87 0.98
C GLY A 110 -18.92 4.44 1.54
N ALA A 111 -19.89 3.61 1.14
CA ALA A 111 -20.05 2.25 1.64
C ALA A 111 -18.82 1.34 1.37
N ALA A 112 -18.07 1.60 0.30
CA ALA A 112 -16.87 0.82 -0.02
C ALA A 112 -15.77 0.94 1.06
N LEU A 113 -15.75 2.05 1.81
CA LEU A 113 -14.83 2.25 2.94
C LEU A 113 -15.14 1.38 4.14
N ALA A 114 -16.41 1.00 4.34
CA ALA A 114 -16.79 0.13 5.44
C ALA A 114 -16.00 -1.18 5.37
N HIS A 115 -15.78 -1.71 4.17
CA HIS A 115 -14.99 -2.93 3.99
C HIS A 115 -13.51 -2.76 4.36
N LEU A 116 -12.92 -1.57 4.20
CA LEU A 116 -11.53 -1.32 4.60
C LEU A 116 -11.34 -1.14 6.12
N ARG A 117 -12.41 -0.82 6.85
CA ARG A 117 -12.37 -0.65 8.31
C ARG A 117 -12.42 -1.97 9.08
N HIS A 118 -12.71 -3.09 8.41
CA HIS A 118 -12.81 -4.39 9.06
C HIS A 118 -11.41 -5.00 9.27
N PRO A 119 -11.03 -5.35 10.52
CA PRO A 119 -9.69 -5.86 10.82
C PRO A 119 -9.38 -7.20 10.16
N GLN A 120 -10.41 -7.97 9.79
CA GLN A 120 -10.26 -9.28 9.16
C GLN A 120 -10.00 -9.21 7.64
N ARG A 121 -10.16 -8.05 7.01
CA ARG A 121 -10.03 -7.97 5.56
C ARG A 121 -8.57 -7.89 5.16
N GLN A 122 -8.11 -8.89 4.42
CA GLN A 122 -6.75 -8.93 3.91
C GLN A 122 -6.61 -7.96 2.74
N ILE A 123 -5.77 -6.95 2.91
CA ILE A 123 -5.32 -6.08 1.83
C ILE A 123 -4.05 -6.72 1.27
N ALA A 124 -3.92 -6.76 -0.06
CA ALA A 124 -2.73 -7.32 -0.70
C ALA A 124 -1.46 -6.67 -0.13
N ARG A 125 -0.46 -7.49 0.23
CA ARG A 125 0.79 -7.01 0.82
C ARG A 125 1.45 -5.97 -0.09
N GLY A 126 1.88 -4.86 0.49
CA GLY A 126 2.49 -3.74 -0.24
C GLY A 126 1.49 -2.74 -0.81
N THR A 127 0.18 -2.96 -0.67
CA THR A 127 -0.83 -1.93 -0.99
C THR A 127 -0.72 -0.79 0.01
N ARG A 128 -0.71 0.45 -0.49
CA ARG A 128 -0.64 1.66 0.33
C ARG A 128 -2.02 2.32 0.35
N LEU A 129 -2.50 2.64 1.54
CA LEU A 129 -3.77 3.34 1.73
C LEU A 129 -3.50 4.78 2.15
N HIS A 130 -4.14 5.72 1.46
CA HIS A 130 -4.05 7.14 1.77
C HIS A 130 -5.43 7.68 2.13
N PRO A 131 -5.73 7.89 3.42
CA PRO A 131 -6.99 8.46 3.87
C PRO A 131 -7.11 9.95 3.56
N TYR A 132 -8.27 10.33 3.00
CA TYR A 132 -8.63 11.70 2.67
C TYR A 132 -10.06 12.01 3.10
N ARG A 133 -10.32 13.30 3.32
CA ARG A 133 -11.64 13.85 3.57
C ARG A 133 -12.04 14.77 2.41
N PHE A 134 -13.33 14.86 2.11
CA PHE A 134 -13.79 15.85 1.13
C PHE A 134 -13.76 17.24 1.76
N ALA A 135 -13.00 18.16 1.16
CA ALA A 135 -13.14 19.56 1.49
C ALA A 135 -14.50 20.02 0.95
N ARG A 136 -15.46 20.20 1.86
CA ARG A 136 -16.70 20.90 1.56
C ARG A 136 -16.32 22.35 1.30
N ARG A 137 -16.23 22.76 0.04
CA ARG A 137 -16.28 24.19 -0.29
C ARG A 137 -17.57 24.68 0.32
N GLY A 138 -17.47 25.53 1.35
CA GLY A 138 -18.63 26.00 2.10
C GLY A 138 -19.69 26.45 1.10
N SER A 139 -20.77 25.67 1.00
CA SER A 139 -22.02 26.19 0.45
C SER A 139 -22.35 27.32 1.41
N GLY A 140 -22.06 28.56 0.98
CA GLY A 140 -22.38 29.74 1.75
C GLY A 140 -23.77 29.54 2.31
N SER A 141 -23.88 29.55 3.62
CA SER A 141 -25.14 29.49 4.33
C SER A 141 -25.93 30.72 3.91
N GLY A 142 -26.63 30.61 2.77
CA GLY A 142 -27.70 31.51 2.41
C GLY A 142 -28.77 31.25 3.44
N THR A 143 -28.72 32.01 4.53
CA THR A 143 -29.83 32.22 5.44
C THR A 143 -30.99 32.71 4.58
N PRO A 144 -32.08 31.93 4.39
CA PRO A 144 -33.29 32.48 3.83
C PRO A 144 -33.81 33.53 4.83
N VAL A 145 -34.00 34.76 4.33
CA VAL A 145 -34.60 35.89 5.06
C VAL A 145 -36.11 35.75 5.00
#